data_AF-A0A7C3R2H0-F1
#
_entry.id   AF-A0A7C3R2H0-F1
#
_cell.length_a   1.000
_cell.length_b   1.000
_cell.length_c   1.000
_cell.angle_alpha   90.00
_cell.angle_beta   90.00
_cell.angle_gamma   90.00
#
_symmetry.space_group_name_H-M   'P 1'
#
loop_
_entity.id
_entity.type
_entity.pdbx_description
1 polymer ?
#
loop_
_entity_poly.entity_id
_entity_poly.type
_entity_poly.pdbx_seq_one_letter_code
_entity_poly.pdbx_strand_id
1 'polypeptide(L)'
;MSSQVFVNPEEIDRFIAEINNFLESLSSSTSRLNHSFETLADSWQDRKRHEFEEQYKELLQVLKQFENSSEEKVQHLNVLSHRAKDYLGS
;
A
#
# COMPACT_ATOMS: atom_id res chain seq x y z
N MET A 1 -26.85 19.48 -13.78
CA MET A 1 -25.42 19.87 -13.84
C MET A 1 -24.60 18.63 -13.51
N SER A 2 -24.39 17.74 -14.47
CA SER A 2 -23.50 16.58 -14.31
C SER A 2 -22.07 17.12 -14.22
N SER A 3 -21.45 17.02 -13.04
CA SER A 3 -20.01 17.24 -12.91
C SER A 3 -19.32 16.08 -13.62
N GLN A 4 -19.12 16.24 -14.92
CA GLN A 4 -18.44 15.27 -15.75
C GLN A 4 -16.95 15.42 -15.44
N VAL A 5 -16.50 14.69 -14.43
CA VAL A 5 -15.08 14.57 -14.13
C VAL A 5 -14.44 13.92 -15.36
N PHE A 6 -13.77 14.74 -16.17
CA PHE A 6 -12.95 14.31 -17.30
C PHE A 6 -11.65 13.74 -16.73
N VAL A 7 -11.75 12.58 -16.11
CA VAL A 7 -10.60 11.88 -15.55
C VAL A 7 -9.91 11.14 -16.70
N ASN A 8 -8.61 11.33 -16.85
CA ASN A 8 -7.84 10.67 -17.90
C ASN A 8 -7.61 9.20 -17.51
N PRO A 9 -8.12 8.23 -18.28
CA PRO A 9 -7.94 6.81 -17.96
C PRO A 9 -6.47 6.39 -17.93
N GLU A 10 -5.60 7.01 -18.74
CA GLU A 10 -4.16 6.71 -18.69
C GLU A 10 -3.53 7.15 -17.38
N GLU A 11 -3.96 8.28 -16.81
CA GLU A 11 -3.47 8.74 -15.50
C GLU A 11 -3.93 7.82 -14.38
N ILE A 12 -5.17 7.30 -14.46
CA ILE A 12 -5.64 6.29 -13.50
C ILE A 12 -4.80 5.03 -13.60
N ASP A 13 -4.60 4.50 -14.81
CA ASP A 13 -3.84 3.26 -15.01
C ASP A 13 -2.41 3.40 -14.50
N ARG A 14 -1.76 4.54 -14.76
CA ARG A 14 -0.43 4.85 -14.20
C ARG A 14 -0.46 4.88 -12.69
N PHE A 15 -1.45 5.52 -12.07
CA PHE A 15 -1.54 5.59 -10.61
C PHE A 15 -1.82 4.22 -9.96
N ILE A 16 -2.66 3.38 -10.59
CA ILE A 16 -2.86 2.00 -10.16
C ILE A 16 -1.54 1.23 -10.18
N ALA A 17 -0.75 1.37 -11.26
CA ALA A 17 0.55 0.73 -11.37
C ALA A 17 1.51 1.21 -10.26
N GLU A 18 1.54 2.52 -9.98
CA GLU A 18 2.35 3.07 -8.89
C GLU A 18 1.93 2.53 -7.51
N ILE A 19 0.62 2.43 -7.23
CA ILE A 19 0.14 1.81 -5.98
C ILE A 19 0.63 0.37 -5.89
N ASN A 20 0.46 -0.44 -6.93
CA ASN A 20 0.86 -1.84 -6.92
C ASN A 20 2.37 -2.01 -6.70
N ASN A 21 3.18 -1.24 -7.42
CA ASN A 21 4.65 -1.25 -7.26
C ASN A 21 5.07 -0.82 -5.84
N PHE A 22 4.39 0.19 -5.29
CA PHE A 22 4.65 0.64 -3.92
C PHE A 22 4.33 -0.46 -2.91
N LEU A 23 3.18 -1.14 -3.04
CA LEU A 23 2.78 -2.22 -2.14
C LEU A 23 3.75 -3.41 -2.20
N GLU A 24 4.22 -3.79 -3.39
CA GLU A 24 5.22 -4.86 -3.54
C GLU A 24 6.54 -4.48 -2.84
N SER A 25 7.02 -3.26 -3.06
CA SER A 25 8.23 -2.74 -2.41
C SER A 25 8.07 -2.63 -0.89
N LEU A 26 6.89 -2.22 -0.42
CA LEU A 26 6.55 -2.11 0.99
C LEU A 26 6.59 -3.49 1.66
N SER A 27 5.91 -4.47 1.09
CA SER A 27 5.89 -5.86 1.56
C SER A 27 7.32 -6.42 1.64
N SER A 28 8.09 -6.30 0.56
CA SER A 28 9.48 -6.76 0.48
C SER A 28 10.39 -6.10 1.55
N SER A 29 10.24 -4.80 1.75
CA SER A 29 11.03 -4.04 2.74
C SER A 29 10.62 -4.38 4.17
N THR A 30 9.33 -4.56 4.42
CA THR A 30 8.78 -4.95 5.73
C THR A 30 9.24 -6.36 6.11
N SER A 31 9.23 -7.32 5.17
CA SER A 31 9.77 -8.66 5.42
C SER A 31 11.26 -8.65 5.76
N ARG A 32 12.08 -7.86 5.05
CA ARG A 32 13.50 -7.70 5.37
C ARG A 32 13.72 -7.10 6.75
N LEU A 33 12.94 -6.08 7.11
CA LEU A 33 13.04 -5.43 8.40
C LEU A 33 12.64 -6.36 9.55
N ASN A 34 11.56 -7.13 9.37
CA ASN A 34 11.14 -8.17 10.32
C ASN A 34 12.26 -9.18 10.58
N HIS A 35 12.84 -9.73 9.51
CA HIS A 35 13.93 -10.71 9.65
C HIS A 35 15.17 -10.12 10.36
N SER A 36 15.51 -8.86 10.06
CA SER A 36 16.61 -8.17 10.72
C SER A 36 16.31 -7.92 12.20
N PHE A 37 15.07 -7.62 12.57
CA PHE A 37 14.65 -7.43 13.96
C PHE A 37 14.64 -8.76 14.74
N GLU A 38 14.17 -9.85 14.12
CA GLU A 38 14.22 -11.20 14.69
C GLU A 38 15.67 -11.64 14.98
N THR A 39 16.58 -11.42 14.03
CA THR A 39 18.02 -11.71 14.22
C THR A 39 18.63 -10.88 15.35
N LEU A 40 18.22 -9.62 15.49
CA LEU A 40 18.70 -8.75 16.56
C LEU A 40 18.17 -9.19 17.94
N ALA A 41 16.97 -9.78 18.01
CA ALA A 41 16.35 -10.24 19.26
C ALA A 41 17.18 -11.32 19.99
N ASP A 42 18.02 -12.06 19.27
CA ASP A 42 18.94 -13.04 19.86
C ASP A 42 20.07 -12.39 20.68
N SER A 43 20.45 -11.15 20.34
CA SER A 43 21.58 -10.43 20.95
C SER A 43 21.17 -9.20 21.75
N TRP A 44 19.91 -8.75 21.64
CA TRP A 44 19.39 -7.58 22.34
C TRP A 44 18.12 -7.94 23.12
N GLN A 45 18.22 -7.99 24.46
CA GLN A 45 17.17 -8.50 25.35
C GLN A 45 16.88 -7.58 26.55
N ASP A 46 17.15 -6.28 26.42
CA ASP A 46 16.90 -5.31 27.51
C ASP A 46 15.48 -4.74 27.46
N ARG A 47 15.16 -3.85 28.41
CA ARG A 47 13.86 -3.17 28.46
C ARG A 47 13.58 -2.31 27.23
N LYS A 48 14.62 -1.69 26.64
CA LYS A 48 14.46 -0.84 25.45
C LYS A 48 14.09 -1.64 24.22
N ARG A 49 14.59 -2.88 24.10
CA ARG A 49 14.17 -3.81 23.04
C ARG A 49 12.66 -4.07 23.10
N HIS A 50 12.12 -4.27 24.30
CA HIS A 50 10.67 -4.45 24.48
C HIS A 50 9.87 -3.18 24.12
N GLU A 51 10.31 -2.00 24.57
CA GLU A 51 9.67 -0.72 24.22
C GLU A 51 9.67 -0.47 22.70
N PHE A 52 10.78 -0.81 22.02
CA PHE A 52 10.87 -0.71 20.56
C PHE A 52 9.98 -1.74 19.85
N GLU A 53 9.91 -2.98 20.37
CA GLU A 53 9.06 -4.04 19.81
C GLU A 53 7.57 -3.64 19.77
N GLU A 54 7.09 -2.92 20.78
CA GLU A 54 5.71 -2.42 20.83
C GLU A 54 5.45 -1.40 19.71
N GLN A 55 6.31 -0.38 19.59
CA GLN A 55 6.22 0.62 18.52
C GLN A 55 6.34 -0.03 17.13
N TYR A 56 7.20 -1.04 17.02
CA TYR A 56 7.37 -1.77 15.77
C TYR A 56 6.12 -2.55 15.38
N LYS A 57 5.45 -3.21 16.33
CA LYS A 57 4.17 -3.89 16.10
C LYS A 57 3.07 -2.93 15.67
N GLU A 58 3.00 -1.74 16.25
CA GLU A 58 2.05 -0.70 15.85
C GLU A 58 2.28 -0.26 14.39
N LEU A 59 3.54 -0.05 13.99
CA LEU A 59 3.88 0.24 12.60
C LEU A 59 3.40 -0.87 11.67
N LEU A 60 3.67 -2.14 11.98
CA LEU A 60 3.25 -3.28 11.16
C LEU A 60 1.72 -3.33 10.97
N GLN A 61 0.95 -2.96 11.99
CA GLN A 61 -0.51 -2.87 11.88
C GLN A 61 -0.95 -1.78 10.91
N VAL A 62 -0.32 -0.60 10.97
CA VAL A 62 -0.61 0.50 10.04
C VAL A 62 -0.26 0.13 8.61
N LEU A 63 0.89 -0.51 8.38
CA LEU A 63 1.30 -0.96 7.05
C LEU A 63 0.31 -1.97 6.48
N LYS A 64 -0.08 -2.97 7.27
CA LYS A 64 -1.08 -3.97 6.86
C LYS A 64 -2.45 -3.34 6.57
N GLN A 65 -2.87 -2.36 7.37
CA GLN A 65 -4.12 -1.64 7.11
C GLN A 65 -4.06 -0.88 5.78
N PHE A 66 -2.91 -0.25 5.49
CA PHE A 66 -2.70 0.44 4.23
C PHE A 66 -2.76 -0.52 3.03
N GLU A 67 -2.08 -1.68 3.11
CA GLU A 67 -2.15 -2.73 2.10
C GLU A 67 -3.60 -3.14 1.80
N ASN A 68 -4.36 -3.53 2.83
CA ASN A 68 -5.76 -3.95 2.68
C ASN A 68 -6.64 -2.84 2.07
N SER A 69 -6.48 -1.60 2.55
CA SER A 69 -7.28 -0.47 2.05
C SER A 69 -6.93 -0.08 0.61
N SER A 70 -5.73 -0.43 0.15
CA SER A 70 -5.27 -0.14 -1.20
C SER A 70 -5.88 -1.10 -2.20
N GLU A 71 -6.11 -2.37 -1.83
CA GLU A 71 -6.80 -3.34 -2.71
C GLU A 71 -8.20 -2.86 -3.10
N GLU A 72 -9.00 -2.42 -2.13
CA GLU A 72 -10.35 -1.88 -2.37
C GLU A 72 -10.31 -0.64 -3.29
N LYS A 73 -9.33 0.24 -3.08
CA LYS A 73 -9.16 1.46 -3.89
C LYS A 73 -8.71 1.14 -5.31
N VAL A 74 -7.80 0.20 -5.49
CA VAL A 74 -7.35 -0.26 -6.81
C VAL A 74 -8.52 -0.84 -7.60
N GLN A 75 -9.40 -1.64 -6.98
CA GLN A 75 -10.60 -2.14 -7.64
C GLN A 75 -11.53 -1.00 -8.10
N HIS A 76 -11.79 -0.03 -7.24
CA HIS A 76 -12.61 1.14 -7.60
C HIS A 76 -11.99 1.95 -8.77
N LEU A 77 -10.67 2.18 -8.74
CA LEU A 77 -9.96 2.89 -9.80
C LEU A 77 -9.98 2.13 -11.13
N ASN A 78 -9.89 0.80 -11.11
CA ASN A 78 -10.04 -0.01 -12.32
C ASN A 78 -11.43 0.18 -12.96
N VAL A 79 -12.50 0.15 -12.16
CA VAL A 79 -13.86 0.41 -12.65
C VAL A 79 -13.99 1.82 -13.21
N LEU A 80 -13.37 2.81 -12.56
CA LEU A 80 -13.37 4.19 -13.02
C LEU A 80 -12.61 4.37 -14.35
N SER A 81 -11.43 3.74 -14.49
CA SER A 81 -10.64 3.76 -15.73
C SER A 81 -11.41 3.14 -16.89
N HIS A 82 -12.05 2.00 -16.66
CA HIS A 82 -12.86 1.32 -17.68
C HIS A 82 -14.00 2.22 -18.17
N ARG A 83 -14.78 2.81 -17.25
CA ARG A 83 -15.87 3.73 -17.60
C ARG A 83 -15.36 4.95 -18.36
N ALA A 84 -14.23 5.53 -17.95
CA ALA A 84 -13.64 6.68 -18.64
C ALA A 84 -13.22 6.34 -20.08
N LYS A 85 -12.70 5.13 -20.32
CA LYS A 85 -12.37 4.63 -21.67
C LYS A 85 -13.63 4.45 -22.53
N ASP A 86 -14.70 3.89 -21.96
CA ASP A 86 -15.97 3.70 -22.68
C ASP A 86 -16.55 5.02 -23.19
N TYR A 87 -16.47 6.09 -22.39
CA TYR A 87 -16.92 7.43 -22.80
C TYR A 87 -16.03 8.09 -23.88
N LEU A 88 -14.75 7.73 -23.96
CA LEU A 88 -13.81 8.28 -24.96
C LEU A 88 -13.82 7.50 -26.29
N GLY A 89 -14.20 6.23 -26.25
CA GLY A 89 -14.31 5.35 -27.43
C GLY A 89 -15.71 5.32 -28.07
N SER A 90 -16.70 6.00 -27.48
CA SER A 90 -18.08 6.14 -27.99
C SER A 90 -18.27 7.41 -28.81
#